data_AF-A0AAV5SQH0-F1
#
_entry.id   AF-A0AAV5SQH0-F1
#
_cell.length_a   1.000
_cell.length_b   1.000
_cell.length_c   1.000
_cell.angle_alpha   90.00
_cell.angle_beta   90.00
_cell.angle_gamma   90.00
#
_symmetry.space_group_name_H-M   'P 1'
#
loop_
_entity.id
_entity.type
_entity.pdbx_description
1 polymer ?
#
loop_
_entity_poly.entity_id
_entity_poly.type
_entity_poly.pdbx_seq_one_letter_code
_entity_poly.pdbx_strand_id
1 'polypeptide(L)'
;ETTRLAEGNTSIGFTTISATSNLNCNECDFTTTSGSSLKVHLICNHSPMRSTVIREPHRIESAAIHEPDANMERIDESSHNSTPRRTHLKCIECSFSTHSVNSFCFHLKNVHNTTPTLASLIFRCDCGNETQSNSHSGKCPNGRFTLIRTRIGPIRRIQNVFRGHKCDGCEKHLNTARAYADHLYRRHRCSLRD
;
A
#
# COMPACT_ATOMS: atom_id res chain seq x y z
N GLU A 1 67.96 23.10 -38.37
CA GLU A 1 67.31 23.61 -37.14
C GLU A 1 65.81 23.71 -37.36
N THR A 2 64.87 23.53 -36.42
CA THR A 2 64.71 22.61 -35.26
C THR A 2 63.29 22.86 -34.69
N THR A 3 62.47 21.92 -34.21
CA THR A 3 62.57 20.45 -34.03
C THR A 3 61.16 19.83 -34.16
N ARG A 4 61.04 18.50 -34.30
CA ARG A 4 59.80 17.79 -33.93
C ARG A 4 59.61 17.81 -32.41
N LEU A 5 58.39 18.00 -31.92
CA LEU A 5 57.96 17.49 -30.61
C LEU A 5 56.59 16.81 -30.77
N ALA A 6 56.46 15.64 -30.16
CA ALA A 6 55.30 14.76 -30.24
C ALA A 6 55.07 14.11 -28.88
N GLU A 7 54.07 14.59 -28.14
CA GLU A 7 53.60 14.07 -26.86
C GLU A 7 52.09 14.36 -26.80
N GLY A 8 51.22 13.53 -26.23
CA GLY A 8 51.40 12.21 -25.63
C GLY A 8 50.05 11.72 -25.09
N ASN A 9 49.30 10.96 -25.89
CA ASN A 9 47.98 10.45 -25.50
C ASN A 9 48.09 9.50 -24.30
N THR A 10 47.58 9.91 -23.13
CA THR A 10 47.39 9.03 -21.98
C THR A 10 45.93 9.05 -21.54
N SER A 11 45.07 8.42 -22.34
CA SER A 11 43.67 8.19 -21.95
C SER A 11 43.65 7.05 -20.93
N ILE A 12 43.51 7.40 -19.65
CA ILE A 12 43.33 6.42 -18.58
C ILE A 12 41.92 5.85 -18.70
N GLY A 13 41.82 4.72 -19.41
CA GLY A 13 40.60 3.93 -19.48
C GLY A 13 40.27 3.34 -18.12
N PHE A 14 39.50 4.08 -17.30
CA PHE A 14 38.80 3.52 -16.16
C PHE A 14 37.80 2.48 -16.68
N THR A 15 38.26 1.23 -16.74
CA THR A 15 37.39 0.09 -16.99
C THR A 15 36.60 -0.14 -15.71
N THR A 16 35.55 0.66 -15.51
CA THR A 16 34.59 0.45 -14.42
C THR A 16 33.82 -0.82 -14.75
N ILE A 17 34.40 -1.96 -14.36
CA ILE A 17 33.73 -3.25 -14.32
C ILE A 17 32.72 -3.15 -13.17
N SER A 18 31.61 -2.46 -13.43
CA SER A 18 30.38 -2.56 -12.66
C SER A 18 29.83 -3.96 -12.90
N ALA A 19 30.43 -4.95 -12.24
CA ALA A 19 29.91 -6.29 -12.14
C ALA A 19 28.61 -6.23 -11.33
N THR A 20 27.53 -5.80 -11.98
CA THR A 20 26.17 -5.90 -11.47
C THR A 20 25.80 -7.37 -11.45
N SER A 21 26.26 -8.06 -10.41
CA SER A 21 25.91 -9.44 -10.14
C SER A 21 24.40 -9.54 -10.02
N ASN A 22 23.79 -10.27 -10.95
CA ASN A 22 22.37 -10.57 -10.88
C ASN A 22 22.13 -11.44 -9.65
N LEU A 23 21.23 -10.98 -8.80
CA LEU A 23 20.76 -11.68 -7.61
C LEU A 23 19.53 -12.49 -8.02
N ASN A 24 19.69 -13.82 -7.98
CA ASN A 24 18.66 -14.76 -8.40
C ASN A 24 17.95 -15.32 -7.16
N CYS A 25 16.66 -15.59 -7.28
CA CYS A 25 15.94 -16.38 -6.29
C CYS A 25 16.37 -17.86 -6.38
N ASN A 26 16.41 -18.53 -5.24
CA ASN A 26 16.73 -19.96 -5.13
C ASN A 26 15.50 -20.88 -5.27
N GLU A 27 14.29 -20.30 -5.29
CA GLU A 27 13.01 -21.02 -5.33
C GLU A 27 12.21 -20.78 -6.63
N CYS A 28 12.62 -19.84 -7.49
CA CYS A 28 12.04 -19.62 -8.81
C CYS A 28 12.98 -18.81 -9.73
N ASP A 29 12.61 -18.66 -11.01
CA ASP A 29 13.39 -17.97 -12.06
C ASP A 29 13.46 -16.43 -11.92
N PHE A 30 13.08 -15.87 -10.77
CA PHE A 30 13.15 -14.43 -10.53
C PHE A 30 14.60 -13.95 -10.39
N THR A 31 14.99 -12.95 -11.17
CA THR A 31 16.33 -12.34 -11.15
C THR A 31 16.23 -10.82 -11.03
N THR A 32 17.18 -10.19 -10.33
CA THR A 32 17.23 -8.73 -10.16
C THR A 32 18.64 -8.25 -9.84
N THR A 33 18.98 -7.01 -10.23
CA THR A 33 20.23 -6.35 -9.84
C THR A 33 20.15 -5.66 -8.46
N SER A 34 19.00 -5.73 -7.77
CA SER A 34 18.74 -4.98 -6.54
C SER A 34 18.36 -5.89 -5.36
N GLY A 35 19.18 -5.87 -4.31
CA GLY A 35 18.95 -6.67 -3.09
C GLY A 35 17.64 -6.32 -2.35
N SER A 36 17.17 -5.07 -2.45
CA SER A 36 15.86 -4.69 -1.87
C SER A 36 14.70 -5.31 -2.64
N SER A 37 14.82 -5.42 -3.97
CA SER A 37 13.83 -6.08 -4.83
C SER A 37 13.78 -7.58 -4.55
N LEU A 38 14.94 -8.24 -4.41
CA LEU A 38 14.99 -9.67 -4.05
C LEU A 38 14.37 -9.92 -2.67
N LYS A 39 14.66 -9.07 -1.67
CA LYS A 39 14.08 -9.19 -0.33
C LYS A 39 12.55 -9.08 -0.33
N VAL A 40 11.99 -8.12 -1.07
CA VAL A 40 10.52 -8.00 -1.22
C VAL A 40 9.93 -9.21 -1.95
N HIS A 41 10.60 -9.69 -2.99
CA HIS A 41 10.19 -10.89 -3.72
C HIS A 41 10.12 -12.13 -2.79
N LEU A 42 11.15 -12.39 -1.99
CA LEU A 42 11.17 -13.50 -1.03
C LEU A 42 10.04 -13.36 0.01
N ILE A 43 9.83 -12.16 0.57
CA ILE A 43 8.75 -11.93 1.54
C ILE A 43 7.35 -12.15 0.94
N CYS A 44 7.12 -11.70 -0.30
CA CYS A 44 5.80 -11.74 -0.92
C CYS A 44 5.43 -13.09 -1.57
N ASN A 45 6.41 -13.87 -2.03
CA ASN A 45 6.16 -15.08 -2.84
C ASN A 45 6.65 -16.37 -2.17
N HIS A 46 7.68 -16.28 -1.33
CA HIS A 46 8.38 -17.45 -0.74
C HIS A 46 8.27 -17.53 0.79
N SER A 47 7.79 -16.48 1.47
CA SER A 47 7.57 -16.55 2.91
C SER A 47 6.33 -17.41 3.21
N PRO A 48 6.47 -18.60 3.84
CA PRO A 48 5.32 -19.35 4.30
C PRO A 48 4.62 -18.53 5.39
N MET A 49 3.36 -18.16 5.18
CA MET A 49 2.62 -17.24 6.05
C MET A 49 2.61 -17.70 7.52
N ARG A 50 3.55 -17.19 8.33
CA ARG A 50 3.40 -17.12 9.79
C ARG A 50 2.57 -15.89 10.16
N SER A 51 1.32 -15.88 9.71
CA SER A 51 0.27 -14.99 10.20
C SER A 51 -0.20 -15.42 11.59
N THR A 52 0.71 -15.35 12.57
CA THR A 52 0.41 -15.56 13.99
C THR A 52 0.98 -14.42 14.83
N VAL A 53 0.46 -13.22 14.59
CA VAL A 53 0.39 -12.18 15.63
C VAL A 53 -1.09 -11.89 15.89
N ILE A 54 -1.79 -12.91 16.38
CA ILE A 54 -3.03 -12.71 17.13
C ILE A 54 -2.57 -12.07 18.44
N ARG A 55 -2.80 -10.77 18.61
CA ARG A 55 -2.68 -10.14 19.93
C ARG A 55 -3.90 -10.56 20.74
N GLU A 56 -3.71 -11.53 21.62
CA GLU A 56 -4.65 -11.87 22.69
C GLU A 56 -5.18 -10.59 23.36
N PRO A 57 -6.51 -10.40 23.49
CA PRO A 57 -7.06 -9.32 24.26
C PRO A 57 -6.88 -9.64 25.76
N HIS A 58 -6.00 -8.90 26.42
CA HIS A 58 -5.79 -9.02 27.87
C HIS A 58 -7.09 -8.67 28.62
N ARG A 59 -7.83 -9.69 29.07
CA ARG A 59 -8.99 -9.56 29.96
C ARG A 59 -8.47 -9.18 31.36
N ILE A 60 -8.39 -7.88 31.63
CA ILE A 60 -8.20 -7.39 33.00
C ILE A 60 -9.59 -7.28 33.64
N GLU A 61 -9.95 -8.31 34.39
CA GLU A 61 -10.92 -8.16 35.47
C GLU A 61 -10.18 -7.64 36.69
N SER A 62 -10.51 -6.43 37.14
CA SER A 62 -10.08 -5.89 38.43
C SER A 62 -11.27 -5.20 39.07
N ALA A 63 -11.64 -5.69 40.25
CA ALA A 63 -12.81 -5.23 40.99
C ALA A 63 -12.61 -3.82 41.58
N ALA A 64 -13.74 -3.15 41.85
CA ALA A 64 -13.76 -1.97 42.70
C ALA A 64 -13.33 -2.32 44.13
N ILE A 65 -12.74 -1.36 44.84
CA ILE A 65 -12.93 -1.03 46.27
C ILE A 65 -12.19 0.30 46.57
N HIS A 66 -12.80 1.12 47.44
CA HIS A 66 -12.27 2.31 48.14
C HIS A 66 -12.14 3.67 47.43
N GLU A 67 -13.10 4.55 47.76
CA GLU A 67 -12.89 5.99 47.98
C GLU A 67 -11.98 6.20 49.21
N PRO A 68 -11.15 7.27 49.20
CA PRO A 68 -11.19 8.21 50.31
C PRO A 68 -11.21 9.69 49.87
N ASP A 69 -11.95 10.50 50.64
CA ASP A 69 -12.06 11.95 50.50
C ASP A 69 -10.75 12.73 50.77
N ALA A 70 -10.73 13.96 50.23
CA ALA A 70 -9.90 15.11 50.61
C ALA A 70 -8.44 15.22 50.11
N ASN A 71 -8.28 16.17 49.18
CA ASN A 71 -7.24 17.21 49.18
C ASN A 71 -5.78 16.83 48.87
N MET A 72 -5.39 16.95 47.59
CA MET A 72 -4.38 17.94 47.18
C MET A 72 -4.38 18.12 45.65
N GLU A 73 -4.64 19.34 45.16
CA GLU A 73 -4.48 19.64 43.73
C GLU A 73 -3.00 19.60 43.34
N ARG A 74 -2.61 18.56 42.59
CA ARG A 74 -1.52 18.64 41.62
C ARG A 74 -2.09 18.34 40.26
N ILE A 75 -2.17 19.37 39.42
CA ILE A 75 -2.50 19.23 38.00
C ILE A 75 -1.29 18.55 37.34
N ASP A 76 -1.34 17.23 37.22
CA ASP A 76 -0.34 16.46 36.50
C ASP A 76 -0.57 16.65 34.99
N GLU A 77 0.22 17.53 34.37
CA GLU A 77 0.25 17.78 32.92
C GLU A 77 0.85 16.60 32.11
N SER A 78 0.66 15.36 32.58
CA SER A 78 1.19 14.11 32.01
C SER A 78 0.10 13.24 31.35
N SER A 79 -0.91 13.87 30.74
CA SER A 79 -2.00 13.18 30.00
C SER A 79 -1.94 13.33 28.46
N HIS A 80 -0.75 13.55 27.91
CA HIS A 80 -0.51 13.47 26.45
C HIS A 80 -0.36 12.04 25.90
N ASN A 81 -0.73 11.01 26.66
CA ASN A 81 -0.85 9.63 26.15
C ASN A 81 -2.23 9.35 25.53
N SER A 82 -2.92 10.39 25.04
CA SER A 82 -4.09 10.24 24.18
C SER A 82 -3.66 9.64 22.84
N THR A 83 -3.66 8.29 22.76
CA THR A 83 -3.32 7.54 21.55
C THR A 83 -3.92 8.20 20.32
N PRO A 84 -3.11 8.56 19.30
CA PRO A 84 -3.54 9.47 18.24
C PRO A 84 -4.81 8.94 17.58
N ARG A 85 -5.90 9.73 17.66
CA ARG A 85 -7.25 9.32 17.25
C ARG A 85 -7.21 8.81 15.81
N ARG A 86 -7.21 7.50 15.62
CA ARG A 86 -6.95 6.91 14.30
C ARG A 86 -8.04 7.34 13.31
N THR A 87 -7.63 7.73 12.11
CA THR A 87 -8.48 7.81 10.91
C THR A 87 -9.43 6.63 10.90
N HIS A 88 -10.75 6.83 10.78
CA HIS A 88 -11.70 5.71 10.72
C HIS A 88 -12.62 5.90 9.51
N LEU A 89 -12.26 5.25 8.41
CA LEU A 89 -12.97 5.31 7.14
C LEU A 89 -13.90 4.10 7.05
N LYS A 90 -15.20 4.33 6.99
CA LYS A 90 -16.23 3.30 6.79
C LYS A 90 -16.76 3.37 5.35
N CYS A 91 -16.97 2.22 4.72
CA CYS A 91 -17.57 2.17 3.40
C CYS A 91 -19.06 2.57 3.47
N ILE A 92 -19.55 3.23 2.42
CA ILE A 92 -20.95 3.66 2.31
C ILE A 92 -21.84 2.62 1.61
N GLU A 93 -21.26 1.59 0.99
CA GLU A 93 -21.98 0.50 0.32
C GLU A 93 -21.89 -0.84 1.07
N CYS A 94 -21.02 -1.00 2.07
CA CYS A 94 -20.91 -2.24 2.85
C CYS A 94 -20.30 -2.02 4.25
N SER A 95 -20.22 -3.09 5.04
CA SER A 95 -19.71 -3.07 6.42
C SER A 95 -18.19 -2.87 6.56
N PHE A 96 -17.43 -2.74 5.46
CA PHE A 96 -15.98 -2.58 5.50
C PHE A 96 -15.55 -1.27 6.18
N SER A 97 -14.53 -1.34 7.03
CA SER A 97 -13.91 -0.19 7.68
C SER A 97 -12.39 -0.34 7.76
N THR A 98 -11.65 0.78 7.71
CA THR A 98 -10.19 0.78 7.79
C THR A 98 -9.63 2.10 8.32
N HIS A 99 -8.36 2.07 8.76
CA HIS A 99 -7.61 3.25 9.18
C HIS A 99 -6.69 3.83 8.08
N SER A 100 -6.62 3.20 6.91
CA SER A 100 -5.72 3.58 5.80
C SER A 100 -6.51 4.07 4.59
N VAL A 101 -6.21 5.29 4.13
CA VAL A 101 -6.77 5.86 2.88
C VAL A 101 -6.45 4.95 1.69
N ASN A 102 -5.23 4.41 1.61
CA ASN A 102 -4.83 3.50 0.53
C ASN A 102 -5.68 2.20 0.52
N SER A 103 -5.85 1.58 1.70
CA SER A 103 -6.67 0.38 1.85
C SER A 103 -8.14 0.64 1.49
N PHE A 104 -8.65 1.83 1.83
CA PHE A 104 -10.01 2.24 1.48
C PHE A 104 -10.19 2.45 -0.03
N CYS A 105 -9.25 3.14 -0.69
CA CYS A 105 -9.23 3.30 -2.14
C CYS A 105 -9.15 1.95 -2.87
N PHE A 106 -8.32 1.02 -2.38
CA PHE A 106 -8.21 -0.32 -2.93
C PHE A 106 -9.49 -1.14 -2.74
N HIS A 107 -10.14 -1.03 -1.58
CA HIS A 107 -11.45 -1.63 -1.33
C HIS A 107 -12.52 -1.12 -2.30
N LEU A 108 -12.69 0.20 -2.44
CA LEU A 108 -13.64 0.79 -3.39
C LEU A 108 -13.41 0.30 -4.83
N LYS A 109 -12.14 0.21 -5.25
CA LYS A 109 -11.78 -0.22 -6.61
C LYS A 109 -12.07 -1.69 -6.88
N ASN A 110 -11.82 -2.60 -5.92
CA ASN A 110 -11.96 -4.04 -6.17
C ASN A 110 -13.33 -4.62 -5.77
N VAL A 111 -14.00 -4.04 -4.77
CA VAL A 111 -15.30 -4.55 -4.27
C VAL A 111 -16.47 -3.85 -4.93
N HIS A 112 -16.42 -2.53 -5.03
CA HIS A 112 -17.52 -1.70 -5.56
C HIS A 112 -17.31 -1.26 -7.01
N ASN A 113 -16.15 -1.61 -7.59
CA ASN A 113 -15.69 -1.13 -8.90
C ASN A 113 -15.85 0.39 -9.05
N THR A 114 -15.43 1.16 -8.04
CA THR A 114 -15.54 2.63 -8.02
C THR A 114 -14.24 3.28 -7.53
N THR A 115 -14.17 4.60 -7.59
CA THR A 115 -13.09 5.41 -7.04
C THR A 115 -13.68 6.50 -6.14
N PRO A 116 -12.89 7.13 -5.24
CA PRO A 116 -13.38 8.27 -4.45
C PRO A 116 -14.00 9.35 -5.34
N THR A 117 -13.35 9.71 -6.46
CA THR A 117 -13.88 10.67 -7.43
C THR A 117 -15.24 10.27 -8.01
N LEU A 118 -15.41 9.02 -8.45
CA LEU A 118 -16.67 8.53 -9.03
C LEU A 118 -17.80 8.41 -7.98
N ALA A 119 -17.45 8.05 -6.74
CA ALA A 119 -18.36 8.02 -5.61
C ALA A 119 -18.68 9.42 -5.03
N SER A 120 -18.11 10.49 -5.59
CA SER A 120 -18.21 11.87 -5.06
C SER A 120 -17.75 11.95 -3.59
N LEU A 121 -16.65 11.29 -3.29
CA LEU A 121 -15.99 11.26 -1.98
C LEU A 121 -14.72 12.12 -1.99
N ILE A 122 -14.48 12.79 -0.88
CA ILE A 122 -13.26 13.53 -0.56
C ILE A 122 -12.74 13.05 0.79
N PHE A 123 -11.43 12.85 0.90
CA PHE A 123 -10.78 12.71 2.20
C PHE A 123 -10.35 14.09 2.68
N ARG A 124 -10.96 14.60 3.76
CA ARG A 124 -10.55 15.85 4.40
C ARG A 124 -9.63 15.52 5.57
N CYS A 125 -8.39 15.99 5.49
CA CYS A 125 -7.41 15.88 6.56
C CYS A 125 -7.71 16.89 7.68
N ASP A 126 -7.38 16.56 8.93
CA ASP A 126 -7.52 17.49 10.06
C ASP A 126 -6.68 18.78 9.88
N CYS A 127 -5.65 18.78 9.01
CA CYS A 127 -4.92 19.99 8.62
C CYS A 127 -5.66 20.89 7.60
N GLY A 128 -6.94 20.60 7.29
CA GLY A 128 -7.76 21.31 6.31
C GLY A 128 -7.57 20.88 4.85
N ASN A 129 -6.56 20.06 4.53
CA ASN A 129 -6.31 19.63 3.15
C ASN A 129 -7.34 18.60 2.67
N GLU A 130 -7.95 18.86 1.52
CA GLU A 130 -8.85 17.94 0.82
C GLU A 130 -8.12 17.16 -0.28
N THR A 131 -8.39 15.85 -0.40
CA THR A 131 -7.77 15.02 -1.44
C THR A 131 -8.68 13.93 -2.00
N GLN A 132 -8.55 13.72 -3.32
CA GLN A 132 -9.04 12.58 -4.10
C GLN A 132 -8.37 11.23 -3.78
N SER A 133 -7.16 11.29 -3.21
CA SER A 133 -6.16 10.22 -3.32
C SER A 133 -5.23 10.11 -2.09
N ASN A 134 -4.41 9.07 -2.08
CA ASN A 134 -3.47 8.78 -0.99
C ASN A 134 -2.26 9.74 -0.91
N SER A 135 -2.11 10.69 -1.86
CA SER A 135 -0.92 11.54 -2.01
C SER A 135 -0.57 12.39 -0.77
N HIS A 136 -1.58 12.79 0.02
CA HIS A 136 -1.40 13.60 1.23
C HIS A 136 -1.04 12.75 2.47
N SER A 137 -1.47 11.48 2.53
CA SER A 137 -1.35 10.64 3.73
C SER A 137 0.09 10.35 4.17
N GLY A 138 1.03 10.31 3.21
CA GLY A 138 2.46 10.13 3.50
C GLY A 138 3.24 11.44 3.72
N LYS A 139 2.57 12.60 3.65
CA LYS A 139 3.19 13.93 3.76
C LYS A 139 2.72 14.74 4.96
N CYS A 140 1.56 14.42 5.53
CA CYS A 140 0.99 15.16 6.65
C CYS A 140 1.34 14.47 7.98
N PRO A 141 1.95 15.18 8.96
CA PRO A 141 2.13 14.64 10.31
C PRO A 141 0.77 14.41 11.00
N ASN A 142 -0.20 15.29 10.73
CA ASN A 142 -1.57 15.23 11.24
C ASN A 142 -2.45 14.37 10.33
N GLY A 143 -1.96 13.20 9.89
CA GLY A 143 -2.57 12.30 8.88
C GLY A 143 -3.91 11.64 9.27
N ARG A 144 -4.73 12.33 10.04
CA ARG A 144 -6.10 11.98 10.40
C ARG A 144 -7.05 12.45 9.31
N PHE A 145 -7.82 11.53 8.74
CA PHE A 145 -8.76 11.82 7.66
C PHE A 145 -10.21 11.54 8.05
N THR A 146 -11.11 12.40 7.58
CA THR A 146 -12.55 12.21 7.56
C THR A 146 -13.02 11.98 6.13
N LEU A 147 -14.09 11.19 5.96
CA LEU A 147 -14.68 10.92 4.65
C LEU A 147 -15.89 11.83 4.45
N ILE A 148 -15.85 12.68 3.42
CA ILE A 148 -16.94 13.61 3.07
C ILE A 148 -17.51 13.21 1.72
N ARG A 149 -18.84 13.15 1.63
CA ARG A 149 -19.56 12.95 0.36
C ARG A 149 -20.04 14.30 -0.17
N THR A 150 -19.51 14.74 -1.31
CA THR A 150 -19.76 16.08 -1.88
C THR A 150 -21.02 16.16 -2.73
N ARG A 151 -21.60 15.02 -3.15
CA ARG A 151 -22.83 14.98 -3.94
C ARG A 151 -23.77 13.89 -3.43
N ILE A 152 -25.02 14.29 -3.21
CA ILE A 152 -26.14 13.37 -2.97
C ILE A 152 -26.61 12.88 -4.35
N GLY A 153 -26.57 11.57 -4.57
CA GLY A 153 -26.85 10.95 -5.86
C GLY A 153 -26.26 9.55 -5.95
N PRO A 154 -26.62 8.75 -6.97
CA PRO A 154 -26.13 7.39 -7.14
C PRO A 154 -24.61 7.35 -7.30
N ILE A 155 -23.97 6.36 -6.66
CA ILE A 155 -22.53 6.15 -6.77
C ILE A 155 -22.22 5.70 -8.19
N ARG A 156 -21.41 6.47 -8.91
CA ARG A 156 -20.94 6.05 -10.23
C ARG A 156 -19.93 4.92 -10.05
N ARG A 157 -20.04 3.90 -10.89
CA ARG A 157 -19.06 2.82 -10.98
C ARG A 157 -18.16 3.06 -12.18
N ILE A 158 -16.93 2.57 -12.12
CA ILE A 158 -16.04 2.46 -13.25
C ILE A 158 -16.78 1.60 -14.27
N GLN A 159 -17.21 2.21 -15.39
CA GLN A 159 -17.66 1.43 -16.52
C GLN A 159 -16.46 0.60 -16.96
N ASN A 160 -16.56 -0.71 -16.81
CA ASN A 160 -15.48 -1.63 -17.14
C ASN A 160 -15.29 -1.63 -18.66
N VAL A 161 -14.40 -0.75 -19.15
CA VAL A 161 -13.93 -0.76 -20.54
C VAL A 161 -13.25 -2.10 -20.85
N PHE A 162 -12.77 -2.78 -19.81
CA PHE A 162 -12.46 -4.20 -19.81
C PHE A 162 -13.73 -5.04 -20.00
N ARG A 163 -14.19 -5.16 -21.25
CA ARG A 163 -15.09 -6.25 -21.66
C ARG A 163 -14.38 -7.55 -21.32
N GLY A 164 -14.90 -8.28 -20.33
CA GLY A 164 -14.14 -9.32 -19.65
C GLY A 164 -13.57 -10.34 -20.63
N HIS A 165 -12.24 -10.49 -20.67
CA HIS A 165 -11.61 -11.47 -21.53
C HIS A 165 -11.99 -12.87 -21.07
N LYS A 166 -12.47 -13.66 -22.03
CA LYS A 166 -12.49 -15.11 -21.96
C LYS A 166 -11.04 -15.58 -22.00
N CYS A 167 -10.62 -16.44 -21.07
CA CYS A 167 -9.33 -17.10 -21.21
C CYS A 167 -9.42 -18.17 -22.30
N ASP A 168 -8.58 -18.08 -23.32
CA ASP A 168 -8.58 -19.03 -24.44
C ASP A 168 -8.24 -20.47 -24.01
N GLY A 169 -7.47 -20.63 -22.94
CA GLY A 169 -7.06 -21.94 -22.42
C GLY A 169 -8.09 -22.67 -21.55
N CYS A 170 -9.15 -22.02 -21.06
CA CYS A 170 -10.19 -22.69 -20.25
C CYS A 170 -11.58 -22.03 -20.25
N GLU A 171 -11.84 -21.11 -21.17
CA GLU A 171 -13.12 -20.40 -21.37
C GLU A 171 -13.62 -19.53 -20.21
N LYS A 172 -12.84 -19.37 -19.14
CA LYS A 172 -13.24 -18.61 -17.96
C LYS A 172 -13.28 -17.12 -18.27
N HIS A 173 -14.43 -16.49 -18.07
CA HIS A 173 -14.62 -15.05 -18.25
C HIS A 173 -14.23 -14.30 -16.98
N LEU A 174 -13.33 -13.31 -17.11
CA LEU A 174 -12.80 -12.56 -15.98
C LEU A 174 -13.03 -11.06 -16.16
N ASN A 175 -13.66 -10.45 -15.16
CA ASN A 175 -14.19 -9.09 -15.20
C ASN A 175 -13.17 -7.99 -14.85
N THR A 176 -11.90 -8.33 -14.60
CA THR A 176 -10.83 -7.36 -14.38
C THR A 176 -9.50 -7.88 -14.95
N ALA A 177 -8.65 -6.97 -15.44
CA ALA A 177 -7.31 -7.30 -15.91
C ALA A 177 -6.46 -8.01 -14.84
N ARG A 178 -6.63 -7.65 -13.55
CA ARG A 178 -5.91 -8.29 -12.45
C ARG A 178 -6.39 -9.72 -12.20
N ALA A 179 -7.70 -9.96 -12.22
CA ALA A 179 -8.23 -11.33 -12.10
C ALA A 179 -7.84 -12.19 -13.32
N TYR A 180 -7.74 -11.59 -14.51
CA TYR A 180 -7.22 -12.26 -15.70
C TYR A 180 -5.75 -12.66 -15.54
N ALA A 181 -4.88 -11.72 -15.13
CA ALA A 181 -3.46 -12.00 -14.88
C ALA A 181 -3.23 -13.07 -13.79
N ASP A 182 -3.92 -12.96 -12.66
CA ASP A 182 -3.83 -13.93 -11.54
C ASP A 182 -4.37 -15.32 -11.96
N HIS A 183 -5.37 -15.36 -12.84
CA HIS A 183 -5.88 -16.60 -13.42
C HIS A 183 -4.90 -17.27 -14.38
N LEU A 184 -4.32 -16.53 -15.33
CA LEU A 184 -3.29 -17.06 -16.25
C LEU A 184 -2.13 -17.65 -15.45
N TYR A 185 -1.60 -16.90 -14.48
CA TYR A 185 -0.52 -17.34 -13.61
C TYR A 185 -0.85 -18.62 -12.85
N ARG A 186 -1.99 -18.66 -12.13
CA ARG A 186 -2.35 -19.81 -11.29
C ARG A 186 -2.82 -21.05 -12.07
N ARG A 187 -3.51 -20.87 -13.20
CA ARG A 187 -4.18 -21.99 -13.90
C ARG A 187 -3.41 -22.48 -15.12
N HIS A 188 -2.70 -21.60 -15.80
CA HIS A 188 -2.01 -21.86 -17.06
C HIS A 188 -0.48 -21.74 -16.94
N ARG A 189 0.05 -21.20 -15.83
CA ARG A 189 1.48 -20.91 -15.62
C ARG A 189 2.10 -19.98 -16.68
N CYS A 190 1.27 -19.21 -17.38
CA CYS A 190 1.70 -18.17 -18.32
C CYS A 190 1.44 -16.77 -17.76
N SER A 191 2.08 -15.77 -18.37
CA SER A 191 1.90 -14.36 -18.07
C SER A 191 1.04 -13.67 -19.15
N LEU A 192 0.83 -12.36 -18.99
CA LEU A 192 0.16 -11.50 -19.97
C LEU A 192 1.04 -11.11 -21.17
N ARG A 193 2.27 -11.62 -21.26
CA ARG A 193 3.26 -11.30 -22.32
C ARG A 193 3.57 -12.48 -23.24
N ASP A 194 3.07 -13.67 -22.91
CA ASP A 194 3.26 -14.92 -23.66
C ASP A 194 2.09 -15.14 -24.62
#